data_AF-A0A0F8YIT6-F1
#
_entry.id   AF-A0A0F8YIT6-F1
#
_cell.length_a   1.000
_cell.length_b   1.000
_cell.length_c   1.000
_cell.angle_alpha   90.00
_cell.angle_beta   90.00
_cell.angle_gamma   90.00
#
_symmetry.space_group_name_H-M   'P 1'
#
loop_
_entity.id
_entity.type
_entity.pdbx_description
1 polymer ?
#
loop_
_entity_poly.entity_id
_entity_poly.type
_entity_poly.pdbx_seq_one_letter_code
_entity_poly.pdbx_strand_id
1 'polypeptide(L)' 'MIPKHGLVDGFEKEYGTFSMQELVEHRGQLGLPIERDIHWKPRPLKELE' A
#
# COMPACT_ATOMS: atom_id res chain seq x y z
N MET A 1 -10.18 -12.78 -6.31
CA MET A 1 -9.72 -11.63 -5.49
C MET A 1 -9.58 -10.43 -6.41
N ILE A 2 -10.10 -9.26 -6.06
CA ILE A 2 -10.03 -8.07 -6.92
C ILE A 2 -8.75 -7.29 -6.56
N PRO A 3 -7.82 -7.03 -7.50
CA PRO A 3 -6.61 -6.28 -7.23
C PRO A 3 -6.93 -4.87 -6.74
N LYS A 4 -6.11 -4.34 -5.82
CA LYS A 4 -6.19 -2.94 -5.39
C LYS A 4 -5.20 -2.09 -6.16
N HIS A 5 -5.50 -0.81 -6.34
CA HIS A 5 -4.63 0.17 -6.98
C HIS A 5 -3.87 0.97 -5.93
N GLY A 6 -2.62 1.32 -6.22
CA GLY A 6 -1.74 2.08 -5.32
C GLY A 6 -0.78 3.00 -6.07
N LEU A 7 -0.27 3.97 -5.32
CA LEU A 7 0.81 4.88 -5.69
C LEU A 7 1.98 4.63 -4.74
N VAL A 8 3.20 4.52 -5.28
CA VAL A 8 4.44 4.61 -4.52
C VAL A 8 5.07 5.97 -4.83
N ASP A 9 5.31 6.76 -3.79
CA ASP A 9 6.02 8.04 -3.88
C ASP A 9 7.42 7.85 -3.28
N GLY A 10 8.37 7.45 -4.13
CA GLY A 10 9.74 7.09 -3.75
C GLY A 10 10.77 7.97 -4.44
N PHE A 11 11.77 7.36 -5.08
CA PHE A 11 12.71 8.10 -5.94
C PHE A 11 12.00 8.64 -7.19
N GLU A 12 11.09 7.83 -7.74
CA GLU A 12 10.14 8.20 -8.78
C GLU A 12 8.73 7.87 -8.31
N LYS A 13 7.72 8.49 -8.92
CA LYS A 13 6.32 8.13 -8.69
C LYS A 13 5.95 6.92 -9.53
N GLU A 14 5.44 5.88 -8.89
CA GLU A 14 5.05 4.62 -9.54
C GLU A 14 3.58 4.26 -9.27
N TYR A 15 2.86 3.89 -10.33
CA TYR A 15 1.45 3.47 -10.26
C TYR A 15 1.33 1.97 -10.54
N GLY A 16 0.55 1.26 -9.73
CA GLY A 16 0.42 -0.18 -9.89
C GLY A 16 -0.76 -0.81 -9.18
N THR A 17 -0.81 -2.14 -9.29
CA THR A 17 -1.77 -2.98 -8.58
C THR A 17 -1.07 -3.88 -7.58
N PHE A 18 -1.75 -4.20 -6.49
CA PHE A 18 -1.22 -5.06 -5.44
C PHE A 18 -2.30 -5.94 -4.80
N SER A 19 -1.86 -7.00 -4.11
CA SER A 19 -2.71 -7.88 -3.33
C SER A 19 -2.77 -7.42 -1.87
N MET A 20 -3.97 -7.16 -1.36
CA MET A 20 -4.15 -6.87 0.07
C MET A 20 -3.80 -8.08 0.94
N GLN A 21 -4.07 -9.29 0.45
CA GLN A 21 -3.77 -10.51 1.20
C GLN A 21 -2.26 -10.64 1.41
N GLU A 22 -1.48 -10.42 0.35
CA GLU A 22 -0.02 -10.46 0.41
C GLU A 22 0.53 -9.46 1.43
N LEU A 23 0.08 -8.21 1.41
CA LEU A 23 0.53 -7.18 2.36
C LEU A 23 0.19 -7.52 3.81
N VAL A 24 -1.01 -8.06 4.07
CA VAL A 24 -1.47 -8.40 5.43
C VAL A 24 -0.78 -9.65 5.96
N GLU A 25 -0.45 -10.60 5.09
CA GLU A 25 0.24 -11.85 5.45
C GLU A 25 1.76 -11.68 5.53
N HIS A 26 2.33 -10.65 4.89
CA HIS A 26 3.76 -10.40 4.92
C HIS A 26 4.28 -10.24 6.36
N ARG A 27 5.42 -10.88 6.65
CA ARG A 27 6.15 -10.78 7.91
C ARG A 27 7.61 -10.49 7.59
N GLY A 28 8.15 -9.44 8.21
CA GLY A 28 9.56 -9.09 8.08
C GLY A 28 10.47 -10.07 8.83
N GLN A 29 11.78 -9.79 8.84
CA GLN A 29 12.79 -10.65 9.47
C GLN A 29 12.54 -10.92 10.97
N LEU A 30 11.88 -10.00 11.67
CA LEU A 30 11.52 -10.13 13.08
C LEU A 30 10.12 -10.75 13.30
N GLY A 31 9.47 -11.24 12.25
CA GLY A 31 8.12 -11.79 12.33
C GLY A 31 7.02 -10.74 12.54
N LEU A 32 7.34 -9.45 12.35
CA LEU A 32 6.39 -8.35 12.51
C LEU A 32 5.66 -8.06 11.19
N PRO A 33 4.37 -7.67 11.23
CA PRO A 33 3.64 -7.22 10.05
C PRO A 33 4.14 -5.85 9.58
N ILE A 34 3.74 -5.46 8.36
CA ILE A 34 3.97 -4.11 7.84
C ILE A 34 3.25 -3.08 8.71
N GLU A 35 3.94 -2.00 9.09
CA GLU A 35 3.35 -0.88 9.81
C GLU A 35 2.34 -0.14 8.92
N ARG A 36 1.20 0.25 9.49
CA ARG A 36 0.13 0.97 8.77
C ARG A 36 -0.21 2.26 9.47
N ASP A 37 -0.43 3.32 8.68
CA ASP A 37 -1.01 4.56 9.16
C ASP A 37 -2.47 4.32 9.59
N ILE A 38 -2.73 4.50 10.89
CA ILE A 38 -4.06 4.31 11.50
C ILE A 38 -5.03 5.46 11.21
N HIS A 39 -4.52 6.61 10.75
CA HIS A 39 -5.32 7.80 10.43
C HIS A 39 -5.57 7.94 8.94
N TRP A 40 -4.91 7.13 8.10
CA TRP A 40 -5.11 7.12 6.67
C TRP A 40 -6.55 6.75 6.29
N LYS A 41 -7.12 7.53 5.36
CA LYS A 41 -8.40 7.23 4.71
C LYS A 41 -8.18 7.09 3.19
N PRO A 42 -8.80 6.08 2.55
CA PRO A 42 -8.75 5.98 1.09
C PRO A 42 -9.25 7.27 0.44
N ARG A 43 -8.47 7.79 -0.50
CA ARG A 43 -8.80 9.00 -1.27
C ARG A 43 -8.46 8.81 -2.75
N PRO A 44 -9.20 9.46 -3.67
CA PRO A 44 -8.88 9.45 -5.10
C PRO A 44 -7.47 9.97 -5.38
N LEU A 45 -6.79 9.35 -6.35
CA LEU A 45 -5.45 9.75 -6.75
C LEU A 45 -5.38 11.22 -7.20
N LYS A 46 -6.41 11.70 -7.91
CA LYS A 46 -6.52 13.11 -8.37
C LYS A 46 -6.48 14.16 -7.25
N GLU A 47 -6.61 13.76 -5.98
CA GLU A 47 -6.51 14.67 -4.84
C GLU A 47 -5.09 14.79 -4.29
N LEU A 48 -4.15 13.93 -4.73
CA LEU A 48 -2.74 13.87 -4.33
C LEU A 48 -1.82 14.75 -5.20
N GLU A 49 -2.38 15.56 -6.09
CA GLU A 49 -1.68 16.51 -6.96
C GLU A 49 -1.72 17.95 -6.41
#